data_AF-A0A939XJ20-F1
#
_entry.id   AF-A0A939XJ20-F1
#
_cell.length_a   1.000
_cell.length_b   1.000
_cell.length_c   1.000
_cell.angle_alpha   90.00
_cell.angle_beta   90.00
_cell.angle_gamma   90.00
#
_symmetry.space_group_name_H-M   'P 1'
#
loop_
_entity.id
_entity.type
_entity.pdbx_description
1 polymer ?
#
loop_
_entity_poly.entity_id
_entity_poly.type
_entity_poly.pdbx_seq_one_letter_code
_entity_poly.pdbx_strand_id
1 'polypeptide(L)'
;MANLKEIQDFIRTVSKIGISEVDVQTDDLKLNVKFPVGAFAAPAAGSDPIQIPYHLQMASGISQQMGQPVQAATTTTTPIEFRQETKEDDKKYLTIKSPMVGTFYRRPSPDKPIYVNVGDEISKGKVLCVIEAMKLFNEIEAEVSGKIAKILVEDGSPVEYDQPLFLIEP
;
A
#
# COMPACT_ATOMS: atom_id res chain seq x y z
N MET A 1 -35.68 -15.59 16.36
CA MET A 1 -34.76 -16.04 17.43
C MET A 1 -33.68 -16.86 16.76
N ALA A 2 -32.43 -16.38 16.72
CA ALA A 2 -31.34 -17.09 16.05
C ALA A 2 -31.09 -18.46 16.72
N ASN A 3 -30.92 -19.50 15.92
CA ASN A 3 -30.76 -20.87 16.41
C ASN A 3 -29.32 -21.07 16.92
N LEU A 4 -29.14 -21.70 18.09
CA LEU A 4 -27.82 -21.96 18.70
C LEU A 4 -26.87 -22.70 17.73
N LYS A 5 -27.42 -23.55 16.85
CA LYS A 5 -26.66 -24.28 15.84
C LYS A 5 -26.10 -23.35 14.75
N GLU A 6 -26.86 -22.35 14.34
CA GLU A 6 -26.43 -21.35 13.35
C GLU A 6 -25.31 -20.48 13.90
N ILE A 7 -25.38 -20.12 15.18
CA ILE A 7 -24.32 -19.36 15.86
C ILE A 7 -23.03 -20.19 15.95
N GLN A 8 -23.12 -21.49 16.24
CA GLN A 8 -21.96 -22.38 16.28
C GLN A 8 -21.33 -22.60 14.89
N ASP A 9 -22.16 -22.78 13.85
CA ASP A 9 -21.68 -22.92 12.47
C ASP A 9 -21.04 -21.60 11.97
N PHE A 10 -21.58 -20.45 12.37
CA PHE A 10 -20.99 -19.13 12.12
C PHE A 10 -19.61 -18.98 12.80
N ILE A 11 -19.51 -19.26 14.10
CA ILE A 11 -18.24 -19.16 14.86
C ILE A 11 -17.16 -20.09 14.26
N ARG A 12 -17.51 -21.33 13.88
CA ARG A 12 -16.58 -22.26 13.23
C ARG A 12 -16.10 -21.76 11.87
N THR A 13 -16.97 -21.09 11.13
CA THR A 13 -16.64 -20.51 9.83
C THR A 13 -15.68 -19.32 10.02
N VAL A 14 -16.01 -18.41 10.93
CA VAL A 14 -15.18 -17.24 11.27
C VAL A 14 -13.78 -17.65 11.75
N SER A 15 -13.67 -18.68 12.60
CA SER A 15 -12.38 -19.18 13.10
C SER A 15 -11.49 -19.78 12.01
N LYS A 16 -12.05 -20.31 10.91
CA LYS A 16 -11.26 -20.84 9.78
C LYS A 16 -10.75 -19.74 8.85
N ILE A 17 -11.40 -18.58 8.83
CA ILE A 17 -11.06 -17.45 7.96
C ILE A 17 -9.95 -16.58 8.57
N GLY A 18 -9.57 -16.81 9.85
CA GLY A 18 -8.50 -16.06 10.51
C GLY A 18 -8.90 -14.64 10.89
N ILE A 19 -10.20 -14.39 11.08
CA ILE A 19 -10.73 -13.08 11.42
C ILE A 19 -10.45 -12.80 12.90
N SER A 20 -9.78 -11.68 13.18
CA SER A 20 -9.39 -11.29 14.56
C SER A 20 -10.51 -10.58 15.33
N GLU A 21 -11.43 -9.92 14.62
CA GLU A 21 -12.56 -9.18 15.19
C GLU A 21 -13.79 -9.22 14.28
N VAL A 22 -14.96 -9.40 14.88
CA VAL A 22 -16.27 -9.33 14.20
C VAL A 22 -17.12 -8.29 14.92
N ASP A 23 -17.54 -7.25 14.19
CA ASP A 23 -18.49 -6.23 14.67
C ASP A 23 -19.79 -6.33 13.87
N VAL A 24 -20.91 -6.58 14.56
CA VAL A 24 -22.24 -6.67 13.95
C VAL A 24 -23.17 -5.71 14.68
N GLN A 25 -23.76 -4.79 13.92
CA GLN A 25 -24.73 -3.82 14.42
C GLN A 25 -26.02 -3.89 13.61
N THR A 26 -27.13 -4.17 14.29
CA THR A 26 -28.51 -4.05 13.78
C THR A 26 -29.31 -3.15 14.73
N ASP A 27 -30.50 -2.71 14.31
CA ASP A 27 -31.35 -1.77 15.07
C ASP A 27 -31.64 -2.23 16.52
N ASP A 28 -31.64 -3.55 16.76
CA ASP A 28 -31.94 -4.16 18.07
C ASP A 28 -30.74 -4.89 18.72
N LEU A 29 -29.58 -5.00 18.05
CA LEU A 29 -28.46 -5.83 18.53
C LEU A 29 -27.08 -5.24 18.14
N LYS A 30 -26.19 -5.09 19.13
CA LYS A 30 -24.77 -4.80 18.93
C LYS A 30 -23.92 -5.94 19.48
N LEU A 31 -23.20 -6.64 18.61
CA LEU A 31 -22.34 -7.77 18.95
C LEU A 31 -20.90 -7.50 18.50
N ASN A 32 -19.99 -7.40 19.46
CA ASN A 32 -18.55 -7.31 19.22
C ASN A 32 -17.88 -8.60 19.72
N VAL A 33 -17.22 -9.34 18.83
CA VAL A 33 -16.52 -10.58 19.17
C VAL A 33 -15.06 -10.47 18.78
N LYS A 34 -14.19 -10.48 19.79
CA LYS A 34 -12.72 -10.49 19.63
C LYS A 34 -12.20 -11.90 19.91
N PHE A 35 -11.54 -12.49 18.93
CA PHE A 35 -10.93 -13.80 19.11
C PHE A 35 -9.43 -13.61 19.43
N PRO A 36 -8.93 -14.18 20.55
CA PRO A 36 -7.51 -14.11 20.85
C PRO A 36 -6.75 -14.96 19.83
N VAL A 37 -6.06 -14.31 18.89
CA VAL A 37 -5.05 -14.95 18.07
C VAL A 37 -3.82 -15.20 18.95
N GLY A 38 -3.63 -16.48 19.29
CA GLY A 38 -2.52 -16.94 20.13
C GLY A 38 -1.18 -16.60 19.50
N ALA A 39 -0.32 -16.02 20.32
CA ALA A 39 1.06 -15.67 20.04
C ALA A 39 1.82 -16.84 19.39
N PHE A 40 2.29 -16.63 18.17
CA PHE A 40 3.42 -17.41 17.67
C PHE A 40 4.66 -16.96 18.42
N ALA A 41 5.03 -17.75 19.42
CA ALA A 41 6.31 -17.65 20.10
C ALA A 41 7.45 -17.88 19.08
N ALA A 42 8.32 -16.88 18.92
CA ALA A 42 9.60 -17.06 18.27
C ALA A 42 10.59 -17.67 19.29
N PRO A 43 11.27 -18.79 18.98
CA PRO A 43 12.45 -19.18 19.75
C PRO A 43 13.63 -18.33 19.26
N ALA A 44 13.99 -17.29 20.01
CA ALA A 44 15.26 -16.60 19.81
C ALA A 44 16.37 -17.43 20.47
N ALA A 45 17.08 -18.17 19.64
CA ALA A 45 18.32 -18.84 19.96
C ALA A 45 19.46 -17.84 20.19
N GLY A 46 20.34 -18.16 21.13
CA GLY A 46 21.78 -17.92 21.08
C GLY A 46 22.26 -16.46 21.02
N SER A 47 22.53 -15.88 22.19
CA SER A 47 23.36 -14.68 22.32
C SER A 47 24.84 -15.07 22.46
N ASP A 48 25.64 -14.81 21.45
CA ASP A 48 27.10 -14.67 21.57
C ASP A 48 27.52 -13.30 21.00
N PRO A 49 27.97 -12.35 21.84
CA PRO A 49 28.49 -11.09 21.34
C PRO A 49 29.94 -11.25 20.87
N ILE A 50 30.16 -11.23 19.55
CA ILE A 50 31.48 -11.02 18.95
C ILE A 50 31.87 -9.55 19.19
N GLN A 51 32.92 -9.32 19.98
CA GLN A 51 33.58 -8.02 20.10
C GLN A 51 34.52 -7.80 18.91
N ILE A 52 34.32 -6.70 18.17
CA ILE A 52 35.30 -6.21 17.20
C ILE A 52 36.16 -5.14 17.92
N PRO A 53 37.48 -5.33 18.05
CA PRO A 53 38.35 -4.30 18.60
C PRO A 53 38.49 -3.12 17.63
N TYR A 54 38.22 -1.91 18.14
CA TYR A 54 38.46 -0.65 17.44
C TYR A 54 39.97 -0.44 17.26
N HIS A 55 40.46 -0.48 16.03
CA HIS A 55 41.78 0.07 15.73
C HIS A 55 41.69 1.62 15.70
N LEU A 56 42.47 2.29 16.53
CA LEU A 56 42.82 3.69 16.32
C LEU A 56 44.05 3.70 15.40
N GLN A 57 43.92 4.28 14.21
CA GLN A 57 45.09 4.71 13.43
C GLN A 57 44.96 6.22 13.20
N MET A 58 45.91 6.94 13.77
CA MET A 58 46.05 8.39 13.70
C MET A 58 46.42 8.82 12.27
N ALA A 59 45.74 9.83 11.74
CA ALA A 59 46.16 10.55 10.55
C ALA A 59 46.81 11.87 10.93
N SER A 60 48.14 11.86 10.94
CA SER A 60 49.02 13.03 10.89
C SER A 60 49.03 13.60 9.47
N GLY A 61 49.03 14.93 9.32
CA GLY A 61 49.47 15.56 8.06
C GLY A 61 48.73 16.82 7.67
N ILE A 62 49.19 17.95 8.21
CA ILE A 62 48.82 19.31 7.81
C ILE A 62 49.38 19.58 6.42
N SER A 63 48.58 20.15 5.52
CA SER A 63 49.05 21.04 4.47
C SER A 63 47.95 22.02 4.11
N GLN A 64 48.17 23.27 4.51
CA GLN A 64 47.40 24.44 4.11
C GLN A 64 47.63 24.68 2.62
N GLN A 65 46.58 24.95 1.86
CA GLN A 65 46.72 25.83 0.70
C GLN A 65 45.52 26.78 0.60
N MET A 66 45.89 28.04 0.72
CA MET A 66 45.09 29.25 0.62
C MET A 66 44.67 29.47 -0.84
N GLY A 67 43.36 29.61 -1.08
CA GLY A 67 42.78 29.88 -2.39
C GLY A 67 41.44 30.62 -2.25
N GLN A 68 41.51 31.92 -2.56
CA GLN A 68 40.52 33.00 -2.72
C GLN A 68 38.99 32.73 -2.60
N PRO A 69 38.22 33.71 -2.08
CA PRO A 69 36.76 33.68 -2.12
C PRO A 69 36.25 34.14 -3.48
N VAL A 70 35.46 33.30 -4.16
CA VAL A 70 34.57 33.71 -5.24
C VAL A 70 33.14 33.77 -4.72
N GLN A 71 32.59 34.98 -4.80
CA GLN A 71 31.22 35.35 -4.50
C GLN A 71 30.34 35.13 -5.74
N ALA A 72 29.07 34.74 -5.52
CA ALA A 72 27.94 34.52 -6.45
C ALA A 72 27.54 33.03 -6.51
N ALA A 73 26.28 32.61 -6.42
CA ALA A 73 25.02 33.32 -6.49
C ALA A 73 23.95 32.53 -5.71
N THR A 74 22.94 33.26 -5.26
CA THR A 74 21.65 32.77 -4.78
C THR A 74 20.98 31.84 -5.79
N THR A 75 20.61 30.63 -5.37
CA THR A 75 19.48 29.90 -5.96
C THR A 75 18.65 29.30 -4.85
N THR A 76 17.61 30.05 -4.51
CA THR A 76 16.34 29.63 -3.91
C THR A 76 15.98 28.20 -4.29
N THR A 77 15.88 27.32 -3.29
CA THR A 77 15.20 26.04 -3.41
C THR A 77 13.70 26.32 -3.48
N THR A 78 13.22 26.67 -4.67
CA THR A 78 11.80 26.68 -4.97
C THR A 78 11.36 25.22 -5.10
N PRO A 79 10.29 24.78 -4.40
CA PRO A 79 9.73 23.46 -4.56
C PRO A 79 9.35 23.25 -6.02
N ILE A 80 9.70 22.09 -6.56
CA ILE A 80 9.37 21.70 -7.92
C ILE A 80 7.85 21.52 -7.97
N GLU A 81 7.17 22.56 -8.46
CA GLU A 81 5.78 22.49 -8.90
C GLU A 81 5.68 21.39 -9.96
N PHE A 82 4.91 20.34 -9.65
CA PHE A 82 4.49 19.38 -10.65
C PHE A 82 3.52 20.10 -11.59
N ARG A 83 4.07 20.51 -12.74
CA ARG A 83 3.35 21.10 -13.85
C ARG A 83 2.17 20.21 -14.24
N GLN A 84 0.96 20.68 -13.97
CA GLN A 84 -0.24 20.24 -14.67
C GLN A 84 -0.24 20.85 -16.08
N GLU A 85 -0.07 20.02 -17.10
CA GLU A 85 -0.53 20.27 -18.48
C GLU A 85 -1.56 19.18 -18.82
N THR A 86 -2.85 19.44 -18.70
CA THR A 86 -3.82 20.13 -19.58
C THR A 86 -4.45 19.26 -20.67
N LYS A 87 -5.80 19.33 -20.67
CA LYS A 87 -6.82 19.10 -21.72
C LYS A 87 -7.53 17.74 -21.79
N GLU A 88 -8.84 17.89 -22.05
CA GLU A 88 -9.90 16.91 -22.38
C GLU A 88 -10.35 16.00 -21.22
N ASP A 89 -11.64 15.84 -20.92
CA ASP A 89 -12.86 16.00 -21.72
C ASP A 89 -14.03 16.21 -20.73
N ASP A 90 -15.17 16.74 -21.18
CA ASP A 90 -16.45 16.75 -20.43
C ASP A 90 -17.00 15.33 -20.17
N LYS A 91 -16.14 14.31 -20.16
CA LYS A 91 -16.43 12.95 -19.74
C LYS A 91 -16.34 12.88 -18.23
N LYS A 92 -17.48 12.62 -17.62
CA LYS A 92 -17.58 12.27 -16.21
C LYS A 92 -16.95 10.89 -16.00
N TYR A 93 -15.64 10.86 -15.77
CA TYR A 93 -14.92 9.63 -15.42
C TYR A 93 -15.46 9.04 -14.12
N LEU A 94 -15.46 7.71 -14.04
CA LEU A 94 -15.70 6.98 -12.80
C LEU A 94 -14.36 6.70 -12.13
N THR A 95 -14.24 7.02 -10.85
CA THR A 95 -12.99 6.85 -10.10
C THR A 95 -13.03 5.56 -9.29
N ILE A 96 -12.02 4.70 -9.48
CA ILE A 96 -11.78 3.57 -8.57
C ILE A 96 -10.72 4.01 -7.57
N LYS A 97 -11.02 3.83 -6.29
CA LYS A 97 -10.20 4.29 -5.17
C LYS A 97 -9.62 3.13 -4.37
N SER A 98 -8.61 3.40 -3.57
CA SER A 98 -8.03 2.42 -2.67
C SER A 98 -8.95 2.16 -1.47
N PRO A 99 -9.30 0.90 -1.16
CA PRO A 99 -10.07 0.55 0.02
C PRO A 99 -9.21 0.46 1.29
N MET A 100 -7.88 0.61 1.19
CA MET A 100 -6.95 0.42 2.30
C MET A 100 -5.65 1.24 2.15
N VAL A 101 -4.88 1.34 3.23
CA VAL A 101 -3.52 1.88 3.20
C VAL A 101 -2.54 0.75 2.85
N GLY A 102 -1.60 0.99 1.95
CA GLY A 102 -0.62 -0.03 1.55
C GLY A 102 0.33 0.41 0.45
N THR A 103 0.94 -0.54 -0.24
CA THR A 103 1.79 -0.31 -1.42
C THR A 103 1.09 -0.82 -2.68
N PHE A 104 0.95 0.04 -3.69
CA PHE A 104 0.29 -0.29 -4.95
C PHE A 104 1.23 -1.04 -5.90
N TYR A 105 0.76 -2.15 -6.47
CA TYR A 105 1.46 -2.91 -7.49
C TYR A 105 0.59 -3.21 -8.69
N ARG A 106 1.17 -3.07 -9.88
CA ARG A 106 0.50 -3.34 -11.17
C ARG A 106 0.48 -4.81 -11.56
N ARG A 107 1.22 -5.66 -10.84
CA ARG A 107 1.43 -7.10 -11.12
C ARG A 107 1.17 -7.92 -9.86
N PRO A 108 0.74 -9.20 -9.99
CA PRO A 108 0.63 -10.10 -8.84
C PRO A 108 1.98 -10.51 -8.25
N SER A 109 3.03 -10.51 -9.07
CA SER A 109 4.41 -10.76 -8.66
C SER A 109 5.40 -10.21 -9.72
N PRO A 110 6.71 -10.08 -9.41
CA PRO A 110 7.69 -9.47 -10.32
C PRO A 110 7.77 -10.11 -11.71
N ASP A 111 7.57 -11.44 -11.78
CA ASP A 111 7.72 -12.22 -13.02
C ASP A 111 6.41 -12.37 -13.80
N LYS A 112 5.31 -11.76 -13.34
CA LYS A 112 3.98 -11.88 -13.94
C LYS A 112 3.61 -10.64 -14.75
N PRO A 113 2.71 -10.76 -15.74
CA PRO A 113 2.24 -9.62 -16.49
C PRO A 113 1.49 -8.63 -15.58
N ILE A 114 1.43 -7.38 -16.01
CA ILE A 114 0.55 -6.38 -15.39
C ILE A 114 -0.92 -6.76 -15.62
N TYR A 115 -1.77 -6.39 -14.67
CA TYR A 115 -3.21 -6.63 -14.77
C TYR A 115 -3.88 -5.80 -15.86
N VAL A 116 -3.58 -4.49 -15.93
CA VAL A 116 -4.16 -3.55 -16.91
C VAL A 116 -3.21 -2.43 -17.35
N ASN A 117 -3.45 -1.92 -18.55
CA ASN A 117 -2.88 -0.72 -19.15
C ASN A 117 -3.95 0.36 -19.38
N VAL A 118 -3.48 1.60 -19.57
CA VAL A 118 -4.31 2.66 -20.13
C VAL A 118 -4.78 2.23 -21.51
N GLY A 119 -6.09 2.33 -21.75
CA GLY A 119 -6.72 1.87 -22.98
C GLY A 119 -7.42 0.52 -22.88
N ASP A 120 -7.14 -0.28 -21.85
CA ASP A 120 -7.74 -1.62 -21.72
C ASP A 120 -9.22 -1.55 -21.32
N GLU A 121 -10.02 -2.44 -21.89
CA GLU A 121 -11.39 -2.68 -21.44
C GLU A 121 -11.42 -3.53 -20.16
N ILE A 122 -12.32 -3.16 -19.26
CA ILE A 122 -12.55 -3.82 -17.98
C ILE A 122 -14.04 -4.12 -17.79
N SER A 123 -14.30 -5.21 -17.09
CA SER A 123 -15.64 -5.60 -16.64
C SER A 123 -15.67 -5.60 -15.13
N LYS A 124 -16.85 -5.37 -14.54
CA LYS A 124 -17.05 -5.53 -13.10
C LYS A 124 -16.49 -6.88 -12.61
N GLY A 125 -15.69 -6.86 -11.54
CA GLY A 125 -15.00 -8.02 -10.97
C GLY A 125 -13.63 -8.34 -11.58
N LYS A 126 -13.20 -7.64 -12.64
CA LYS A 126 -11.84 -7.83 -13.19
C LYS A 126 -10.81 -7.24 -12.23
N VAL A 127 -9.77 -8.01 -11.91
CA VAL A 127 -8.64 -7.53 -11.09
C VAL A 127 -7.82 -6.49 -11.86
N LEU A 128 -7.53 -5.37 -11.21
CA LEU A 128 -6.86 -4.20 -11.79
C LEU A 128 -5.45 -3.98 -11.24
N CYS A 129 -5.24 -4.28 -9.97
CA CYS A 129 -3.97 -4.14 -9.27
C CYS A 129 -3.99 -4.94 -7.97
N VAL A 130 -2.86 -4.95 -7.29
CA VAL A 130 -2.71 -5.50 -5.94
C VAL A 130 -2.25 -4.39 -5.01
N ILE A 131 -2.79 -4.36 -3.79
CA ILE A 131 -2.28 -3.53 -2.70
C ILE A 131 -1.68 -4.43 -1.63
N GLU A 132 -0.41 -4.20 -1.32
CA GLU A 132 0.27 -4.86 -0.21
C GLU A 132 -0.01 -4.11 1.10
N ALA A 133 -0.66 -4.78 2.04
CA ALA A 133 -0.89 -4.27 3.38
C ALA A 133 -0.57 -5.36 4.40
N MET A 134 0.31 -5.06 5.37
CA MET A 134 0.71 -6.02 6.42
C MET A 134 1.22 -7.37 5.90
N LYS A 135 1.96 -7.37 4.78
CA LYS A 135 2.45 -8.56 4.05
C LYS A 135 1.36 -9.41 3.35
N LEU A 136 0.13 -8.91 3.28
CA LEU A 136 -0.94 -9.50 2.49
C LEU A 136 -1.08 -8.72 1.18
N PHE A 137 -1.22 -9.46 0.08
CA PHE A 137 -1.42 -8.93 -1.26
C PHE A 137 -2.91 -9.01 -1.59
N ASN A 138 -3.60 -7.88 -1.49
CA ASN A 138 -5.04 -7.80 -1.70
C ASN A 138 -5.33 -7.34 -3.12
N GLU A 139 -6.06 -8.15 -3.89
CA GLU A 139 -6.49 -7.82 -5.23
C GLU A 139 -7.58 -6.74 -5.20
N ILE A 140 -7.45 -5.75 -6.08
CA ILE A 140 -8.46 -4.70 -6.27
C ILE A 140 -9.21 -4.98 -7.56
N GLU A 141 -10.51 -5.21 -7.43
CA GLU A 141 -11.40 -5.51 -8.55
C GLU A 141 -12.12 -4.25 -9.06
N ALA A 142 -12.46 -4.26 -10.34
CA ALA A 142 -13.29 -3.23 -10.93
C ALA A 142 -14.73 -3.27 -10.39
N GLU A 143 -15.23 -2.15 -9.87
CA GLU A 143 -16.62 -2.04 -9.42
C GLU A 143 -17.60 -1.76 -10.59
N VAL A 144 -17.06 -1.33 -11.73
CA VAL A 144 -17.78 -0.91 -12.93
C VAL A 144 -17.13 -1.50 -14.18
N SER A 145 -17.88 -1.55 -15.28
CA SER A 145 -17.34 -1.87 -16.60
C SER A 145 -17.01 -0.57 -17.35
N GLY A 146 -16.04 -0.63 -18.27
CA GLY A 146 -15.60 0.53 -19.06
C GLY A 146 -14.17 0.37 -19.56
N LYS A 147 -13.50 1.48 -19.82
CA LYS A 147 -12.12 1.52 -20.32
C LYS A 147 -11.21 2.29 -19.37
N ILE A 148 -9.99 1.80 -19.13
CA ILE A 148 -8.99 2.53 -18.32
C ILE A 148 -8.59 3.82 -19.05
N ALA A 149 -9.02 4.97 -18.53
CA ALA A 149 -8.65 6.28 -19.06
C ALA A 149 -7.29 6.73 -18.50
N LYS A 150 -7.08 6.58 -17.18
CA LYS A 150 -5.83 6.94 -16.50
C LYS A 150 -5.53 6.01 -15.33
N ILE A 151 -4.24 5.80 -15.07
CA ILE A 151 -3.70 5.20 -13.85
C ILE A 151 -3.03 6.33 -13.08
N LEU A 152 -3.47 6.59 -11.85
CA LEU A 152 -3.11 7.78 -11.07
C LEU A 152 -1.96 7.53 -10.07
N VAL A 153 -1.52 6.27 -9.95
CA VAL A 153 -0.52 5.83 -8.98
C VAL A 153 0.58 5.04 -9.70
N GLU A 154 1.83 5.28 -9.30
CA GLU A 154 2.99 4.57 -9.84
C GLU A 154 3.20 3.19 -9.17
N ASP A 155 3.78 2.25 -9.90
CA ASP A 155 4.09 0.90 -9.41
C ASP A 155 5.09 0.96 -8.24
N GLY A 156 4.78 0.28 -7.13
CA GLY A 156 5.58 0.28 -5.92
C GLY A 156 5.41 1.50 -5.01
N SER A 157 4.44 2.39 -5.30
CA SER A 157 4.20 3.59 -4.48
C SER A 157 3.24 3.34 -3.32
N PRO A 158 3.39 4.08 -2.20
CA PRO A 158 2.43 4.03 -1.10
C PRO A 158 1.08 4.63 -1.54
N VAL A 159 0.01 4.07 -0.99
CA VAL A 159 -1.37 4.54 -1.18
C VAL A 159 -2.11 4.63 0.16
N GLU A 160 -3.02 5.58 0.25
CA GLU A 160 -3.88 5.84 1.41
C GLU A 160 -5.31 5.34 1.18
N TYR A 161 -6.09 5.26 2.26
CA TYR A 161 -7.52 4.97 2.16
C TYR A 161 -8.25 6.06 1.35
N ASP A 162 -9.16 5.64 0.47
CA ASP A 162 -9.95 6.51 -0.40
C ASP A 162 -9.11 7.30 -1.44
N GLN A 163 -7.81 6.99 -1.58
CA GLN A 163 -6.97 7.58 -2.61
C GLN A 163 -7.39 7.10 -4.01
N PRO A 164 -7.59 8.00 -5.00
CA PRO A 164 -7.85 7.62 -6.39
C PRO A 164 -6.71 6.79 -7.01
N LEU A 165 -7.06 5.65 -7.60
CA LEU A 165 -6.12 4.75 -8.29
C LEU A 165 -6.29 4.79 -9.80
N PHE A 166 -7.54 4.78 -10.28
CA PHE A 166 -7.87 4.72 -11.70
C PHE A 166 -9.01 5.67 -12.06
N LEU A 167 -8.98 6.19 -13.28
CA LEU A 167 -10.12 6.83 -13.93
C LEU A 167 -10.63 5.92 -15.04
N ILE A 168 -11.93 5.66 -15.04
CA ILE A 168 -12.62 4.79 -15.97
C ILE A 168 -13.54 5.63 -16.85
N GLU A 169 -13.42 5.45 -18.16
CA GLU A 169 -14.39 5.90 -19.15
C GLU A 169 -15.52 4.87 -19.22
N PRO A 170 -16.78 5.22 -18.88
CA PRO A 170 -17.90 4.29 -18.86
C PRO A 170 -18.33 3.81 -20.25
#